data_AF-A0A4V1WY84-F1
#
_entry.id   AF-A0A4V1WY84-F1
#
_cell.length_a   1.000
_cell.length_b   1.000
_cell.length_c   1.000
_cell.angle_alpha   90.00
_cell.angle_beta   90.00
_cell.angle_gamma   90.00
#
_symmetry.space_group_name_H-M   'P 1'
#
loop_
_entity.id
_entity.type
_entity.pdbx_description
1 polymer ?
#
loop_
_entity_poly.entity_id
_entity_poly.type
_entity_poly.pdbx_seq_one_letter_code
_entity_poly.pdbx_strand_id
1 'polypeptide(L)'
;MANPSYAEFSDEIFSCPEGGDFLVCKTGTKFVGCCNGLNACEHGCFDENLLPAAIRGEFVGEIPGVSCGGSVPFWSGSEKESSFYGCCDSDPFQNVPPVCPRKDLYPAFWDRPDQFYFFPKNVQNATPVVTSPIVLATSLLTYTKLTVDVQVVARSAATASTTIAMAFTGTVCIALAMWLCWRHLWDRYGRYGAYTER
;
A
#
# COMPACT_ATOMS: atom_id res chain seq x y z
N MET A 1 4.94 9.50 22.77
CA MET A 1 3.72 10.31 22.58
C MET A 1 2.96 9.65 21.44
N ALA A 2 1.75 9.14 21.67
CA ALA A 2 0.95 8.52 20.61
C ALA A 2 0.60 9.57 19.55
N ASN A 3 0.78 9.26 18.26
CA ASN A 3 0.38 10.17 17.19
C ASN A 3 -1.15 10.16 17.09
N PRO A 4 -1.86 11.29 17.27
CA PRO A 4 -3.32 11.31 17.24
C PRO A 4 -3.93 11.03 15.85
N SER A 5 -3.11 10.87 14.81
CA SER A 5 -3.56 10.66 13.43
C SER A 5 -4.04 9.23 13.13
N TYR A 6 -3.62 8.23 13.90
CA TYR A 6 -4.00 6.83 13.68
C TYR A 6 -4.38 6.07 14.95
N ALA A 7 -5.12 5.00 14.74
CA ALA A 7 -5.39 3.95 15.69
C ALA A 7 -4.37 2.83 15.56
N GLU A 8 -3.81 2.35 16.66
CA GLU A 8 -3.33 0.98 16.72
C GLU A 8 -4.56 0.13 17.07
N PHE A 9 -5.01 -0.69 16.11
CA PHE A 9 -6.04 -1.68 16.39
C PHE A 9 -5.35 -2.87 17.07
N SER A 10 -5.98 -3.53 18.04
CA SER A 10 -5.32 -4.65 18.71
C SER A 10 -4.99 -5.75 17.69
N ASP A 11 -3.75 -6.28 17.76
CA ASP A 11 -3.31 -7.50 17.05
C ASP A 11 -4.23 -8.70 17.33
N GLU A 12 -5.10 -8.57 18.32
CA GLU A 12 -6.14 -9.53 18.66
C GLU A 12 -7.25 -9.63 17.62
N ILE A 13 -7.35 -8.75 16.62
CA ILE A 13 -8.41 -8.80 15.60
C ILE A 13 -7.84 -8.81 14.18
N PHE A 14 -6.95 -7.87 13.87
CA PHE A 14 -6.26 -7.81 12.59
C PHE A 14 -4.78 -8.12 12.77
N SER A 15 -4.15 -8.66 11.73
CA SER A 15 -2.71 -8.90 11.73
C SER A 15 -2.10 -8.63 10.37
N CYS A 16 -0.80 -8.33 10.37
CA CYS A 16 -0.03 -8.08 9.16
C CYS A 16 0.97 -9.23 8.95
N PRO A 17 0.60 -10.28 8.19
CA PRO A 17 1.41 -11.50 8.04
C PRO A 17 2.78 -11.26 7.41
N GLU A 18 2.93 -10.21 6.62
CA GLU A 18 4.19 -9.80 6.00
C GLU A 18 4.96 -8.73 6.81
N GLY A 19 4.55 -8.48 8.05
CA GLY A 19 5.08 -7.42 8.92
C GLY A 19 4.36 -6.08 8.73
N GLY A 20 4.93 -5.00 9.26
CA GLY A 20 4.30 -3.68 9.28
C GLY A 20 3.18 -3.56 10.31
N ASP A 21 2.50 -2.41 10.29
CA ASP A 21 1.48 -2.07 11.28
C ASP A 21 0.10 -2.00 10.63
N PHE A 22 -0.93 -2.53 11.32
CA PHE A 22 -2.31 -2.35 10.89
C PHE A 22 -2.79 -0.98 11.33
N LEU A 23 -3.02 -0.09 10.35
CA LEU A 23 -3.37 1.30 10.58
C LEU A 23 -4.81 1.58 10.20
N VAL A 24 -5.50 2.32 11.06
CA VAL A 24 -6.81 2.91 10.77
C VAL A 24 -6.72 4.41 10.95
N CYS A 25 -6.82 5.15 9.85
CA CYS A 25 -6.65 6.60 9.85
C CYS A 25 -7.92 7.33 10.23
N LYS A 26 -7.98 7.92 11.43
CA LYS A 26 -9.15 8.70 11.89
C LYS A 26 -9.40 9.95 11.06
N THR A 27 -8.33 10.57 10.59
CA THR A 27 -8.34 11.79 9.80
C THR A 27 -7.44 11.61 8.57
N GLY A 28 -7.53 12.55 7.62
CA GLY A 28 -6.72 12.50 6.41
C GLY A 28 -7.23 11.48 5.40
N THR A 29 -6.40 10.51 5.03
CA THR A 29 -6.67 9.58 3.91
C THR A 29 -7.79 8.58 4.15
N LYS A 30 -8.22 8.39 5.41
CA LYS A 30 -9.19 7.34 5.81
C LYS A 30 -8.75 5.92 5.43
N PHE A 31 -7.44 5.69 5.32
CA PHE A 31 -6.87 4.38 5.04
C PHE A 31 -7.19 3.37 6.16
N VAL A 32 -7.41 2.12 5.77
CA VAL A 32 -7.49 0.94 6.64
C VAL A 32 -6.65 -0.18 6.02
N GLY A 33 -5.68 -0.70 6.76
CA GLY A 33 -4.92 -1.87 6.33
C GLY A 33 -3.51 -1.91 6.88
N CYS A 34 -2.75 -2.90 6.43
CA CYS A 34 -1.34 -3.05 6.81
C CYS A 34 -0.44 -2.16 5.96
N CYS A 35 0.44 -1.41 6.63
CA CYS A 35 1.37 -0.52 5.97
C CYS A 35 2.77 -0.63 6.56
N ASN A 36 3.78 -0.60 5.70
CA ASN A 36 5.17 -0.46 6.11
C ASN A 36 5.50 1.04 6.31
N GLY A 37 5.03 1.62 7.42
CA GLY A 37 5.36 3.00 7.82
C GLY A 37 4.20 3.82 8.42
N LEU A 38 4.53 4.83 9.23
CA LEU A 38 3.58 5.57 10.07
C LEU A 38 2.81 6.70 9.36
N ASN A 39 3.10 7.00 8.10
CA ASN A 39 2.56 8.19 7.40
C ASN A 39 1.31 7.91 6.56
N ALA A 40 0.70 6.73 6.70
CA ALA A 40 -0.46 6.33 5.90
C ALA A 40 -1.65 7.31 6.01
N CYS A 41 -1.79 8.01 7.15
CA CYS A 41 -2.90 8.93 7.37
C CYS A 41 -2.68 10.32 6.76
N GLU A 42 -1.43 10.69 6.49
CA GLU A 42 -1.08 11.96 5.84
C GLU A 42 -0.94 11.80 4.32
N HIS A 43 -0.30 10.70 3.89
CA HIS A 43 0.08 10.49 2.49
C HIS A 43 -0.55 9.26 1.85
N GLY A 44 -1.23 8.41 2.63
CA GLY A 44 -1.75 7.12 2.16
C GLY A 44 -0.71 6.02 2.24
N CYS A 45 -1.16 4.79 2.01
CA CYS A 45 -0.29 3.62 1.91
C CYS A 45 -0.50 2.97 0.54
N PHE A 46 0.56 2.95 -0.28
CA PHE A 46 0.50 2.52 -1.67
C PHE A 46 1.76 1.72 -2.04
N ASP A 47 1.70 1.09 -3.22
CA ASP A 47 2.82 0.37 -3.83
C ASP A 47 3.45 -0.66 -2.87
N GLU A 48 4.78 -0.71 -2.81
CA GLU A 48 5.56 -1.65 -2.01
C GLU A 48 5.30 -1.54 -0.49
N ASN A 49 4.82 -0.38 -0.03
CA ASN A 49 4.50 -0.15 1.39
C ASN A 49 3.16 -0.76 1.78
N LEU A 50 2.27 -1.01 0.83
CA LEU A 50 0.96 -1.60 1.08
C LEU A 50 1.10 -3.12 1.26
N LEU A 51 0.74 -3.61 2.43
CA LEU A 51 0.90 -5.01 2.83
C LEU A 51 -0.48 -5.70 2.94
N PRO A 52 -0.59 -7.01 2.67
CA PRO A 52 -1.83 -7.72 2.89
C PRO A 52 -2.18 -7.74 4.38
N ALA A 53 -3.46 -7.57 4.68
CA ALA A 53 -3.98 -7.69 6.05
C ALA A 53 -4.78 -8.99 6.21
N ALA A 54 -4.70 -9.54 7.40
CA ALA A 54 -5.47 -10.70 7.84
C ALA A 54 -6.43 -10.28 8.96
N ILE A 55 -7.55 -11.00 9.08
CA ILE A 55 -8.57 -10.81 10.12
C ILE A 55 -8.80 -12.14 10.84
N ARG A 56 -8.86 -12.17 12.16
CA ARG A 56 -9.13 -13.45 12.83
C ARG A 56 -10.51 -13.99 12.45
N GLY A 57 -10.58 -15.32 12.29
CA GLY A 57 -11.77 -16.01 11.79
C GLY A 57 -13.04 -15.71 12.61
N GLU A 58 -12.90 -15.49 13.91
CA GLU A 58 -14.01 -15.13 14.81
C GLU A 58 -14.68 -13.78 14.50
N PHE A 59 -14.00 -12.87 13.80
CA PHE A 59 -14.52 -11.54 13.44
C PHE A 59 -14.92 -11.42 11.96
N VAL A 60 -14.77 -12.49 11.18
CA VAL A 60 -15.18 -12.51 9.77
C VAL A 60 -16.70 -12.32 9.68
N GLY A 61 -17.13 -11.30 8.94
CA GLY A 61 -18.54 -10.94 8.79
C GLY A 61 -19.11 -10.05 9.90
N GLU A 62 -18.41 -9.90 11.04
CA GLU A 62 -18.77 -8.93 12.07
C GLU A 62 -18.25 -7.52 11.76
N ILE A 63 -17.11 -7.46 11.08
CA ILE A 63 -16.46 -6.20 10.69
C ILE A 63 -17.02 -5.73 9.34
N PRO A 64 -17.51 -4.48 9.24
CA PRO A 64 -18.00 -3.96 7.98
C PRO A 64 -16.86 -3.87 6.98
N GLY A 65 -17.07 -4.44 5.79
CA GLY A 65 -16.06 -4.41 4.73
C GLY A 65 -15.65 -3.00 4.35
N VAL A 66 -14.45 -2.82 3.81
CA VAL A 66 -13.90 -1.50 3.41
C VAL A 66 -14.19 -1.19 1.94
N SER A 67 -13.90 0.04 1.50
CA SER A 67 -14.02 0.44 0.08
C SER A 67 -12.67 0.39 -0.61
N CYS A 68 -12.64 -0.11 -1.84
CA CYS A 68 -11.39 -0.37 -2.57
C CYS A 68 -11.02 0.67 -3.62
N GLY A 69 -11.87 1.68 -3.83
CA GLY A 69 -11.74 2.62 -4.95
C GLY A 69 -11.96 1.92 -6.31
N GLY A 70 -12.67 2.58 -7.22
CA GLY A 70 -12.90 2.01 -8.55
C GLY A 70 -13.70 0.69 -8.53
N SER A 71 -13.23 -0.30 -9.29
CA SER A 71 -13.91 -1.59 -9.53
C SER A 71 -13.27 -2.79 -8.80
N VAL A 72 -12.28 -2.55 -7.93
CA VAL A 72 -11.59 -3.64 -7.22
C VAL A 72 -12.52 -4.22 -6.14
N PRO A 73 -12.69 -5.55 -6.08
CA PRO A 73 -13.53 -6.17 -5.07
C PRO A 73 -12.87 -6.13 -3.67
N PHE A 74 -13.74 -6.00 -2.67
CA PHE A 74 -13.37 -6.22 -1.28
C PHE A 74 -13.52 -7.70 -0.94
N TRP A 75 -12.52 -8.26 -0.26
CA TRP A 75 -12.50 -9.63 0.21
C TRP A 75 -12.32 -9.66 1.73
N SER A 76 -13.14 -10.47 2.39
CA SER A 76 -13.01 -10.79 3.81
C SER A 76 -13.43 -12.24 4.00
N GLY A 77 -12.62 -12.99 4.72
CA GLY A 77 -12.86 -14.42 4.89
C GLY A 77 -11.70 -15.11 5.58
N SER A 78 -11.98 -16.32 6.04
CA SER A 78 -11.00 -17.25 6.57
C SER A 78 -11.11 -18.58 5.84
N GLU A 79 -9.96 -19.13 5.45
CA GLU A 79 -9.84 -20.52 5.05
C GLU A 79 -8.84 -21.22 5.94
N LYS A 80 -9.31 -22.26 6.64
CA LYS A 80 -8.53 -23.03 7.62
C LYS A 80 -7.96 -22.11 8.71
N GLU A 81 -6.64 -22.00 8.82
CA GLU A 81 -5.91 -21.26 9.85
C GLU A 81 -5.54 -19.83 9.42
N SER A 82 -5.91 -19.43 8.20
CA SER A 82 -5.45 -18.21 7.56
C SER A 82 -6.60 -17.43 6.97
N SER A 83 -6.44 -16.12 6.89
CA SER A 83 -7.53 -15.21 6.54
C SER A 83 -7.01 -14.00 5.79
N PHE A 84 -7.94 -13.35 5.11
CA PHE A 84 -7.65 -12.14 4.36
C PHE A 84 -8.72 -11.10 4.65
N TYR A 85 -8.30 -9.84 4.71
CA TYR A 85 -9.18 -8.70 4.85
C TYR A 85 -8.61 -7.53 4.06
N GLY A 86 -9.22 -7.18 2.93
CA GLY A 86 -8.73 -6.06 2.13
C GLY A 86 -9.24 -6.06 0.71
N CYS A 87 -8.62 -5.19 -0.09
CA CYS A 87 -8.97 -4.97 -1.48
C CYS A 87 -7.99 -5.70 -2.38
N CYS A 88 -8.50 -6.62 -3.19
CA CYS A 88 -7.68 -7.44 -4.07
C CYS A 88 -8.36 -7.63 -5.42
N ASP A 89 -7.63 -7.46 -6.51
CA ASP A 89 -8.17 -7.68 -7.86
C ASP A 89 -8.37 -9.17 -8.15
N SER A 90 -7.46 -10.01 -7.66
CA SER A 90 -7.58 -11.46 -7.69
C SER A 90 -8.29 -12.02 -6.46
N ASP A 91 -8.92 -13.19 -6.57
CA ASP A 91 -9.48 -13.91 -5.43
C ASP A 91 -8.34 -14.42 -4.51
N PRO A 92 -8.21 -13.87 -3.27
CA PRO A 92 -7.11 -14.22 -2.37
C PRO A 92 -7.26 -15.65 -1.82
N PHE A 93 -8.46 -16.25 -1.86
CA PHE A 93 -8.75 -17.57 -1.30
C PHE A 93 -8.38 -18.71 -2.26
N GLN A 94 -7.97 -18.41 -3.49
CA GLN A 94 -7.38 -19.42 -4.38
C GLN A 94 -5.97 -19.84 -3.95
N ASN A 95 -5.32 -19.07 -3.07
CA ASN A 95 -4.02 -19.37 -2.51
C ASN A 95 -4.17 -20.04 -1.13
N VAL A 96 -3.21 -20.92 -0.78
CA VAL A 96 -3.15 -21.56 0.54
C VAL A 96 -1.76 -21.30 1.13
N PRO A 97 -1.61 -20.41 2.13
CA PRO A 97 -2.67 -19.64 2.80
C PRO A 97 -3.28 -18.53 1.90
N PRO A 98 -4.51 -18.04 2.20
CA PRO A 98 -5.10 -16.92 1.49
C PRO A 98 -4.19 -15.70 1.52
N VAL A 99 -3.86 -15.20 0.35
CA VAL A 99 -3.00 -14.04 0.19
C VAL A 99 -3.35 -13.33 -1.11
N CYS A 100 -3.37 -12.01 -1.05
CA CYS A 100 -3.46 -11.17 -2.23
C CYS A 100 -2.05 -10.89 -2.75
N PRO A 101 -1.72 -11.26 -4.00
CA PRO A 101 -0.45 -10.87 -4.62
C PRO A 101 -0.25 -9.36 -4.56
N ARG A 102 0.96 -8.89 -4.26
CA ARG A 102 1.24 -7.44 -4.08
C ARG A 102 0.78 -6.56 -5.24
N LYS A 103 0.97 -7.04 -6.47
CA LYS A 103 0.53 -6.33 -7.70
C LYS A 103 -0.99 -6.21 -7.85
N ASP A 104 -1.74 -7.06 -7.16
CA ASP A 104 -3.19 -7.14 -7.21
C ASP A 104 -3.82 -6.54 -5.93
N LEU A 105 -2.98 -6.08 -4.98
CA LEU A 105 -3.38 -5.51 -3.70
C LEU A 105 -3.62 -4.01 -3.85
N TYR A 106 -4.77 -3.55 -3.36
CA TYR A 106 -5.18 -2.15 -3.44
C TYR A 106 -5.43 -1.56 -2.05
N PRO A 107 -5.22 -0.24 -1.88
CA PRO A 107 -5.49 0.44 -0.63
C PRO A 107 -6.98 0.40 -0.33
N ALA A 108 -7.32 0.28 0.95
CA ALA A 108 -8.69 0.24 1.39
C ALA A 108 -9.03 1.44 2.27
N PHE A 109 -10.29 1.89 2.19
CA PHE A 109 -10.75 3.11 2.83
C PHE A 109 -12.06 2.91 3.58
N TRP A 110 -12.20 3.56 4.73
CA TRP A 110 -13.44 3.59 5.50
C TRP A 110 -14.31 4.80 5.11
N ASP A 111 -14.66 4.97 3.84
CA ASP A 111 -15.36 6.16 3.35
C ASP A 111 -16.90 6.05 3.33
N ARG A 112 -17.48 4.90 3.69
CA ARG A 112 -18.93 4.68 3.68
C ARG A 112 -19.59 4.94 5.03
N PRO A 113 -20.87 5.38 5.05
CA PRO A 113 -21.56 5.71 6.29
C PRO A 113 -21.67 4.57 7.30
N ASP A 114 -21.78 3.31 6.85
CA ASP A 114 -21.84 2.11 7.69
C ASP A 114 -20.55 1.87 8.49
N GLN A 115 -19.42 2.37 7.99
CA GLN A 115 -18.09 2.17 8.56
C GLN A 115 -17.73 3.22 9.63
N PHE A 116 -18.39 4.39 9.60
CA PHE A 116 -18.08 5.54 10.46
C PHE A 116 -18.33 5.28 11.95
N TYR A 117 -19.15 4.28 12.28
CA TYR A 117 -19.36 3.87 13.66
C TYR A 117 -18.27 2.89 14.15
N PHE A 118 -17.75 2.05 13.26
CA PHE A 118 -16.83 0.98 13.64
C PHE A 118 -15.39 1.47 13.72
N PHE A 119 -14.84 1.97 12.61
CA PHE A 119 -13.41 2.29 12.51
C PHE A 119 -12.99 3.47 13.39
N PRO A 120 -13.73 4.58 13.49
CA PRO A 120 -13.35 5.70 14.37
C PRO A 120 -13.53 5.44 15.88
N LYS A 121 -14.47 4.57 16.27
CA LYS A 121 -14.80 4.30 17.69
C LYS A 121 -13.98 3.17 18.30
N ASN A 122 -13.66 2.15 17.52
CA ASN A 122 -12.84 1.02 17.98
C ASN A 122 -11.34 1.35 17.99
N VAL A 123 -10.98 2.59 17.64
CA VAL A 123 -9.69 3.17 18.00
C VAL A 123 -9.68 3.43 19.50
N GLN A 124 -9.34 2.41 20.28
CA GLN A 124 -8.83 2.69 21.60
C GLN A 124 -7.56 3.54 21.41
N ASN A 125 -7.40 4.59 22.23
CA ASN A 125 -6.12 5.27 22.34
C ASN A 125 -5.10 4.19 22.69
N ALA A 126 -4.26 3.82 21.72
CA ALA A 126 -3.15 2.92 21.95
C ALA A 126 -2.29 3.54 23.06
N THR A 127 -2.40 3.01 24.27
CA THR A 127 -1.30 3.09 25.22
C THR A 127 -0.14 2.40 24.54
N PRO A 128 0.99 3.08 24.30
CA PRO A 128 2.12 2.47 23.61
C PRO A 128 2.58 1.25 24.41
N VAL A 129 2.27 0.05 23.92
CA VAL A 129 2.94 -1.15 24.39
C VAL A 129 4.27 -1.16 23.65
N VAL A 130 5.29 -0.65 24.32
CA VAL A 130 6.66 -0.88 23.91
C VAL A 130 6.91 -2.37 24.13
N THR A 131 6.64 -3.21 23.14
CA THR A 131 7.09 -4.59 23.12
C THR A 131 8.58 -4.58 22.82
N SER A 132 9.39 -4.21 23.80
CA SER A 132 10.83 -4.41 23.75
C SER A 132 11.08 -5.93 23.65
N PRO A 133 11.76 -6.45 22.62
CA PRO A 133 12.44 -7.71 22.77
C PRO A 133 13.55 -7.52 23.83
N ILE A 134 14.03 -8.61 24.44
CA ILE A 134 15.04 -8.66 25.53
C ILE A 134 14.43 -8.73 26.94
N VAL A 135 13.81 -9.87 27.28
CA VAL A 135 14.00 -10.48 28.61
C VAL A 135 14.23 -11.98 28.46
N LEU A 136 15.37 -12.34 27.89
CA LEU A 136 16.05 -13.60 28.25
C LEU A 136 17.56 -13.41 28.19
N ALA A 137 18.06 -12.58 29.11
CA ALA A 137 19.48 -12.58 29.51
C ALA A 137 19.60 -11.92 30.90
N THR A 138 19.18 -12.64 31.94
CA THR A 138 19.75 -12.43 33.27
C THR A 138 21.23 -12.78 33.20
N SER A 139 22.11 -11.78 33.17
CA SER A 139 23.13 -11.58 34.21
C SER A 139 24.20 -10.55 33.80
N LEU A 140 24.54 -9.72 34.79
CA LEU A 140 25.78 -8.95 34.96
C LEU A 140 25.97 -7.64 34.17
N LEU A 141 25.59 -6.55 34.86
CA LEU A 141 26.33 -5.30 35.08
C LEU A 141 27.45 -4.95 34.07
N THR A 142 27.27 -3.87 33.31
CA THR A 142 28.21 -2.72 33.28
C THR A 142 27.51 -1.52 32.65
N TYR A 143 27.21 -0.52 33.49
CA TYR A 143 26.76 0.81 33.07
C TYR A 143 27.93 1.54 32.41
N THR A 144 27.83 1.83 31.11
CA THR A 144 28.61 2.89 30.46
C THR A 144 27.66 3.82 29.75
N LYS A 145 27.44 4.98 30.38
CA LYS A 145 26.73 6.12 29.82
C LYS A 145 27.55 6.69 28.67
N LEU A 146 27.18 6.37 27.43
CA LEU A 146 27.73 7.06 26.26
C LEU A 146 26.84 8.28 25.96
N THR A 147 27.34 9.48 26.25
CA THR A 147 26.75 10.73 25.80
C THR A 147 27.07 10.89 24.31
N VAL A 148 26.09 10.63 23.44
CA VAL A 148 26.18 10.97 22.02
C VAL A 148 25.81 12.44 21.85
N ASP A 149 26.81 13.22 21.47
CA ASP A 149 26.75 14.62 21.11
C ASP A 149 25.95 14.78 19.81
N VAL A 150 24.79 15.43 19.89
CA VAL A 150 23.99 15.77 18.71
C VAL A 150 24.62 16.98 18.05
N GLN A 151 25.44 16.73 17.03
CA GLN A 151 25.91 17.79 16.13
C GLN A 151 24.73 18.29 15.29
N VAL A 152 24.23 19.46 15.67
CA VAL A 152 23.33 20.28 14.86
C VAL A 152 24.12 20.79 13.66
N VAL A 153 24.04 20.10 12.52
CA VAL A 153 24.53 20.66 11.25
C VAL A 153 23.46 21.61 10.72
N ALA A 154 23.80 22.90 10.82
CA ALA A 154 23.05 24.00 10.23
C ALA A 154 23.04 23.92 8.69
N ARG A 155 21.94 24.44 8.13
CA ARG A 155 21.57 24.52 6.71
C ARG A 155 22.73 24.85 5.76
N SER A 156 22.82 24.12 4.66
CA SER A 156 23.35 24.63 3.39
C SER A 156 22.18 24.80 2.41
N ALA A 157 21.99 26.03 1.96
CA ALA A 157 21.03 26.39 0.93
C ALA A 157 21.50 25.93 -0.45
N ALA A 158 20.51 25.50 -1.24
CA ALA A 158 20.45 25.51 -2.71
C ALA A 158 21.54 24.78 -3.52
N THR A 159 21.15 23.65 -4.09
CA THR A 159 21.27 23.44 -5.55
C THR A 159 20.13 22.56 -6.03
N ALA A 160 19.35 23.10 -6.97
CA ALA A 160 18.37 22.37 -7.74
C ALA A 160 19.04 21.21 -8.50
N SER A 161 18.36 20.08 -8.62
CA SER A 161 18.69 19.04 -9.60
C SER A 161 17.40 18.36 -10.04
N THR A 162 16.73 19.00 -10.99
CA THR A 162 15.84 18.33 -11.95
C THR A 162 16.68 17.37 -12.77
N THR A 163 16.28 16.09 -12.86
CA THR A 163 16.30 15.26 -14.09
C THR A 163 16.20 13.77 -13.75
N ILE A 164 15.00 13.17 -13.83
CA ILE A 164 14.74 11.90 -14.56
C ILE A 164 13.24 11.90 -14.94
N ALA A 165 12.84 12.75 -15.88
CA ALA A 165 11.46 12.76 -16.39
C ALA A 165 11.34 13.23 -17.84
N MET A 166 12.34 12.97 -18.69
CA MET A 166 12.27 13.29 -20.13
C MET A 166 13.04 12.29 -21.00
N ALA A 167 12.66 11.00 -20.97
CA ALA A 167 13.16 10.03 -21.95
C ALA A 167 12.08 9.15 -22.59
N PHE A 168 10.86 9.09 -22.05
CA PHE A 168 9.81 8.21 -22.58
C PHE A 168 8.83 8.88 -23.55
N THR A 169 8.67 10.21 -23.50
CA THR A 169 7.74 10.91 -24.40
C THR A 169 8.27 10.99 -25.84
N GLY A 170 9.59 11.12 -26.01
CA GLY A 170 10.20 11.19 -27.34
C GLY A 170 10.14 9.87 -28.11
N THR A 171 10.33 8.75 -27.43
CA THR A 171 10.32 7.41 -28.07
C THR A 171 8.94 7.03 -28.56
N VAL A 172 7.88 7.32 -27.78
CA VAL A 172 6.48 7.08 -28.18
C VAL A 172 6.10 7.92 -29.40
N CYS A 173 6.49 9.20 -29.44
CA CYS A 173 6.21 10.07 -30.59
C CYS A 173 6.88 9.58 -31.88
N ILE A 174 8.14 9.12 -31.81
CA ILE A 174 8.87 8.60 -32.98
C ILE A 174 8.25 7.27 -33.46
N ALA A 175 7.88 6.37 -32.54
CA ALA A 175 7.23 5.10 -32.88
C ALA A 175 5.86 5.32 -33.57
N LEU A 176 5.05 6.25 -33.06
CA LEU A 176 3.77 6.61 -33.68
C LEU A 176 3.96 7.25 -35.05
N ALA A 177 4.95 8.13 -35.22
CA ALA A 177 5.26 8.74 -36.51
C ALA A 177 5.72 7.70 -37.54
N MET A 178 6.60 6.76 -37.15
CA MET A 178 7.04 5.67 -38.03
C MET A 178 5.87 4.75 -38.42
N TRP A 179 4.98 4.42 -37.47
CA TRP A 179 3.80 3.60 -37.74
C TRP A 179 2.83 4.27 -38.72
N LEU A 180 2.56 5.57 -38.53
CA LEU A 180 1.69 6.34 -39.43
C LEU A 180 2.32 6.49 -40.83
N CYS A 181 3.62 6.73 -40.92
CA CYS A 181 4.35 6.78 -42.20
C CYS A 181 4.28 5.42 -42.92
N TRP A 182 4.46 4.32 -42.21
CA TRP A 182 4.34 2.98 -42.78
C TRP A 182 2.94 2.75 -43.33
N ARG A 183 1.90 3.04 -42.53
CA ARG A 183 0.51 2.87 -42.94
C ARG A 183 0.17 3.67 -44.18
N HIS A 184 0.63 4.93 -44.24
CA HIS A 184 0.39 5.78 -45.39
C HIS A 184 1.18 5.35 -46.64
N LEU A 185 2.40 4.81 -46.48
CA LEU A 185 3.15 4.24 -47.60
C LEU A 185 2.48 2.97 -48.14
N TRP A 186 1.92 2.13 -47.27
CA TRP A 186 1.17 0.94 -47.70
C TRP A 186 -0.06 1.31 -48.53
N ASP A 187 -0.82 2.31 -48.10
CA ASP A 187 -1.96 2.83 -48.87
C ASP A 187 -1.54 3.37 -50.25
N ARG A 188 -0.34 3.94 -50.37
CA ARG A 188 0.20 4.36 -51.67
C ARG A 188 0.68 3.17 -52.50
N TYR A 189 1.40 2.22 -51.94
CA TYR A 189 1.89 1.04 -52.66
C TYR A 189 0.77 0.15 -53.19
N GLY A 190 -0.32 -0.02 -52.42
CA GLY A 190 -1.53 -0.69 -52.88
C GLY A 190 -2.18 -0.02 -54.11
N ARG A 191 -1.92 1.28 -54.33
CA ARG A 191 -2.42 2.03 -55.49
C ARG A 191 -1.50 1.94 -56.72
N TYR A 192 -0.22 1.59 -56.55
CA TYR A 192 0.72 1.38 -57.66
C TYR A 192 0.72 -0.04 -58.22
N GLY A 193 0.26 -1.05 -57.45
CA GLY A 193 0.09 -2.42 -57.92
C GLY A 193 -1.08 -2.64 -58.89
N ALA A 194 -1.93 -1.63 -59.12
CA ALA A 194 -3.12 -1.74 -59.97
C ALA A 194 -2.91 -1.29 -61.43
N TYR A 195 -1.68 -0.98 -61.85
CA TYR A 195 -1.38 -0.44 -63.20
C TYR A 195 -0.46 -1.32 -64.07
N THR A 196 -0.18 -2.56 -63.68
CA THR A 196 0.69 -3.47 -64.46
C THR A 196 -0.02 -4.68 -65.08
N GLU A 197 -1.35 -4.70 -65.12
CA GLU A 197 -2.11 -5.64 -65.95
C GLU A 197 -3.01 -4.89 -66.94
N ARG A 198 -2.41 -4.46 -68.06
CA ARG A 198 -3.13 -4.28 -69.32
C ARG A 198 -2.18 -4.41 -70.51
#